data_AF-A4GU24-F1
#
_entry.id   AF-A4GU24-F1
#
_cell.length_a   1.000
_cell.length_b   1.000
_cell.length_c   1.000
_cell.angle_alpha   90.00
_cell.angle_beta   90.00
_cell.angle_gamma   90.00
#
_symmetry.space_group_name_H-M   'P 1'
#
loop_
_entity.id
_entity.type
_entity.pdbx_description
1 polymer ?
#
loop_
_entity_poly.entity_id
_entity_poly.type
_entity_poly.pdbx_seq_one_letter_code
_entity_poly.pdbx_strand_id
1 'polypeptide(L)'
;MATTFLSLLFLLFSLLTPTLISSSPVQDPEFVAQEVHRKINASVARRNLGYLSCATGNPIDDCWRCDPNCEKNRQRLADCAIGFGKNAIGGKNGKIYVVTDSGDDDPVTPKPGTLRYAVIQDEPLWIIFARDMVIKLKEELIMNSFKTIDGRGASVHIAGGPCITIQYVTNVIIHGINIHDCKQGGNAMVRDSPRHYGWRTISDGDGVSIFGGSHVWVDHCSLSNCNDGLIDAIHGSTGITISNNYMTHHDKVMLLGHSDSYTQDKSMQVTIAFNHFGEGLVQRMPRCRHGYFHVVNNDYTHWEMYAIGGSA
;
A
#
# COMPACT_ATOMS: atom_id res chain seq x y z
N MET A 1 66.59 -47.20 -30.79
CA MET A 1 67.21 -46.98 -29.46
C MET A 1 67.25 -45.48 -29.21
N ALA A 2 66.87 -45.06 -28.00
CA ALA A 2 66.86 -43.68 -27.47
C ALA A 2 65.78 -42.75 -28.06
N THR A 3 65.07 -41.90 -27.31
CA THR A 3 64.87 -41.69 -25.86
C THR A 3 63.64 -40.77 -25.77
N THR A 4 62.72 -41.07 -24.87
CA THR A 4 61.54 -40.27 -24.53
C THR A 4 61.92 -39.02 -23.75
N PHE A 5 61.50 -37.82 -24.20
CA PHE A 5 61.45 -36.62 -23.37
C PHE A 5 59.99 -36.19 -23.20
N LEU A 6 59.49 -36.37 -21.98
CA LEU A 6 58.18 -35.93 -21.53
C LEU A 6 58.30 -34.42 -21.18
N SER A 7 57.68 -33.55 -21.96
CA SER A 7 57.56 -32.13 -21.61
C SER A 7 56.22 -31.91 -20.91
N LEU A 8 56.29 -31.45 -19.66
CA LEU A 8 55.16 -31.20 -18.78
C LEU A 8 54.63 -29.78 -19.08
N LEU A 9 53.56 -29.68 -19.89
CA LEU A 9 52.90 -28.40 -20.16
C LEU A 9 51.90 -28.12 -19.02
N PHE A 10 52.28 -27.30 -18.04
CA PHE A 10 51.35 -26.76 -17.05
C PHE A 10 50.47 -25.67 -17.71
N LEU A 11 49.24 -26.03 -18.08
CA LEU A 11 48.20 -25.07 -18.42
C LEU A 11 47.69 -24.40 -17.13
N LEU A 12 48.10 -23.16 -16.88
CA LEU A 12 47.42 -22.29 -15.92
C LEU A 12 46.04 -21.94 -16.46
N PHE A 13 45.03 -22.70 -16.06
CA PHE A 13 43.64 -22.24 -16.15
C PHE A 13 43.43 -21.12 -15.14
N SER A 14 43.40 -19.88 -15.61
CA SER A 14 42.84 -18.77 -14.84
C SER A 14 41.34 -19.00 -14.72
N LEU A 15 40.92 -19.50 -13.56
CA LEU A 15 39.51 -19.54 -13.16
C LEU A 15 39.05 -18.08 -12.94
N LEU A 16 38.60 -17.43 -14.02
CA LEU A 16 37.70 -16.28 -13.93
C LEU A 16 36.39 -16.81 -13.37
N THR A 17 36.25 -16.81 -12.05
CA THR A 17 34.97 -17.01 -11.40
C THR A 17 34.08 -15.82 -11.78
N PRO A 18 32.93 -16.02 -12.43
CA PRO A 18 31.97 -14.95 -12.56
C PRO A 18 31.47 -14.67 -11.14
N THR A 19 31.82 -13.50 -10.61
CA THR A 19 31.14 -12.95 -9.45
C THR A 19 29.69 -12.72 -9.86
N LEU A 20 28.85 -13.71 -9.58
CA LEU A 20 27.41 -13.53 -9.50
C LEU A 20 27.19 -12.51 -8.38
N ILE A 21 27.11 -11.23 -8.74
CA ILE A 21 26.52 -10.22 -7.88
C ILE A 21 25.06 -10.63 -7.76
N SER A 22 24.75 -11.35 -6.68
CA SER A 22 23.39 -11.55 -6.23
C SER A 22 22.88 -10.18 -5.79
N SER A 23 22.34 -9.39 -6.73
CA SER A 23 21.56 -8.23 -6.38
C SER A 23 20.30 -8.75 -5.71
N SER A 24 20.21 -8.61 -4.39
CA SER A 24 18.95 -8.86 -3.70
C SER A 24 17.87 -8.00 -4.39
N PRO A 25 16.73 -8.58 -4.80
CA PRO A 25 15.62 -7.81 -5.39
C PRO A 25 14.98 -6.83 -4.39
N VAL A 26 15.36 -6.95 -3.11
CA VAL A 26 14.88 -6.13 -1.99
C VAL A 26 15.82 -4.93 -1.83
N GLN A 27 15.28 -3.71 -1.86
CA GLN A 27 16.04 -2.48 -1.64
C GLN A 27 16.74 -2.53 -0.28
N ASP A 28 17.95 -1.98 -0.19
CA ASP A 28 18.62 -1.81 1.10
C ASP A 28 17.73 -0.96 2.03
N PRO A 29 17.17 -1.55 3.10
CA PRO A 29 16.18 -0.85 3.91
C PRO A 29 16.74 0.39 4.60
N GLU A 30 18.03 0.38 4.95
CA GLU A 30 18.69 1.49 5.61
C GLU A 30 18.82 2.70 4.66
N PHE A 31 19.15 2.44 3.40
CA PHE A 31 19.19 3.48 2.37
C PHE A 31 17.82 4.17 2.18
N VAL A 32 16.74 3.38 2.14
CA VAL A 32 15.37 3.92 2.00
C VAL A 32 14.98 4.74 3.23
N ALA A 33 15.26 4.26 4.44
CA ALA A 33 15.01 4.99 5.68
C ALA A 33 15.76 6.33 5.71
N GLN A 34 17.04 6.35 5.32
CA GLN A 34 17.84 7.57 5.21
C GLN A 34 17.27 8.55 4.18
N GLU A 35 16.78 8.06 3.04
CA GLU A 35 16.11 8.91 2.05
C GLU A 35 14.85 9.58 2.63
N VAL A 36 14.05 8.84 3.39
CA VAL A 36 12.87 9.38 4.09
C VAL A 36 13.28 10.48 5.05
N HIS A 37 14.28 10.24 5.91
CA HIS A 37 14.79 11.26 6.84
C HIS A 37 15.32 12.51 6.12
N ARG A 38 16.03 12.33 4.99
CA ARG A 38 16.50 13.44 4.17
C ARG A 38 15.33 14.28 3.62
N LYS A 39 14.27 13.63 3.11
CA LYS A 39 13.07 14.31 2.62
C LYS A 39 12.35 15.08 3.73
N ILE A 40 12.22 14.48 4.92
CA ILE A 40 11.65 15.13 6.12
C ILE A 40 12.46 16.37 6.49
N ASN A 41 13.77 16.24 6.66
CA ASN A 41 14.64 17.36 7.06
C ASN A 41 14.58 18.50 6.05
N ALA A 42 14.53 18.20 4.73
CA ALA A 42 14.37 19.21 3.70
C ALA A 42 13.01 19.92 3.77
N SER A 43 11.93 19.19 4.05
CA SER A 43 10.58 19.77 4.23
C SER A 43 10.51 20.65 5.48
N VAL A 44 11.02 20.19 6.62
CA VAL A 44 11.11 20.97 7.87
C VAL A 44 11.97 22.23 7.70
N ALA A 45 13.11 22.12 7.01
CA ALA A 45 13.95 23.27 6.70
C ALA A 45 13.18 24.31 5.86
N ARG A 46 12.43 23.88 4.84
CA ARG A 46 11.59 24.78 4.03
C ARG A 46 10.46 25.44 4.81
N ARG A 47 9.86 24.73 5.76
CA ARG A 47 8.88 25.32 6.69
C ARG A 47 9.49 26.43 7.54
N ASN A 48 10.72 26.22 8.02
CA ASN A 48 11.41 27.19 8.87
C ASN A 48 11.92 28.45 8.12
N LEU A 49 11.91 28.45 6.78
CA LEU A 49 12.31 29.61 5.96
C LEU A 49 11.27 30.74 5.91
N GLY A 50 10.11 30.61 6.55
CA GLY A 50 9.23 31.75 6.86
C GLY A 50 7.74 31.61 6.48
N TYR A 51 6.96 32.61 6.91
CA TYR A 51 5.49 32.65 7.03
C TYR A 51 4.69 32.49 5.71
N LEU A 52 5.34 32.59 4.54
CA LEU A 52 4.71 32.47 3.21
C LEU A 52 4.92 31.09 2.56
N SER A 53 5.62 30.17 3.22
CA SER A 53 5.88 28.83 2.70
C SER A 53 4.64 27.95 2.88
N CYS A 54 4.17 27.31 1.81
CA CYS A 54 3.13 26.27 1.89
C CYS A 54 3.63 25.01 2.64
N ALA A 55 4.95 24.88 2.85
CA ALA A 55 5.54 23.70 3.47
C ALA A 55 5.09 23.51 4.94
N THR A 56 4.61 22.31 5.24
CA THR A 56 4.06 21.88 6.54
C THR A 56 5.07 21.14 7.40
N GLY A 57 6.18 20.68 6.81
CA GLY A 57 7.12 19.74 7.44
C GLY A 57 6.82 18.28 7.09
N ASN A 58 5.72 18.01 6.39
CA ASN A 58 5.40 16.73 5.81
C ASN A 58 5.77 16.72 4.31
N PRO A 59 6.84 16.01 3.90
CA PRO A 59 7.31 16.04 2.52
C PRO A 59 6.34 15.40 1.51
N ILE A 60 5.43 14.53 1.96
CA ILE A 60 4.40 13.94 1.09
C ILE A 60 3.41 15.02 0.70
N ASP A 61 2.79 15.67 1.68
CA ASP A 61 1.80 16.71 1.45
C ASP A 61 2.39 17.94 0.78
N ASP A 62 3.60 18.36 1.18
CA ASP A 62 4.31 19.48 0.56
C ASP A 62 4.56 19.27 -0.95
N CYS A 63 4.69 18.02 -1.40
CA CYS A 63 4.99 17.71 -2.79
C CYS A 63 3.80 17.97 -3.74
N TRP A 64 2.57 17.73 -3.29
CA TRP A 64 1.37 17.89 -4.11
C TRP A 64 0.43 19.01 -3.66
N ARG A 65 0.23 19.24 -2.35
CA ARG A 65 -0.66 20.30 -1.86
C ARG A 65 -0.13 21.70 -2.15
N CYS A 66 1.19 21.85 -2.23
CA CYS A 66 1.82 23.11 -2.58
C CYS A 66 1.92 23.38 -4.08
N ASP A 67 1.41 22.49 -4.93
CA ASP A 67 1.17 22.80 -6.33
C ASP A 67 -0.12 23.62 -6.46
N PRO A 68 -0.08 24.88 -6.94
CA PRO A 68 -1.30 25.66 -7.19
C PRO A 68 -2.25 25.01 -8.22
N ASN A 69 -1.78 24.03 -8.99
CA ASN A 69 -2.57 23.28 -9.96
C ASN A 69 -2.90 21.84 -9.50
N CYS A 70 -2.77 21.52 -8.22
CA CYS A 70 -2.97 20.16 -7.69
C CYS A 70 -4.31 19.53 -8.11
N GLU A 71 -5.38 20.32 -8.14
CA GLU A 71 -6.72 19.89 -8.58
C GLU A 71 -6.78 19.54 -10.08
N LYS A 72 -6.04 20.30 -10.91
CA LYS A 72 -5.98 20.05 -12.37
C LYS A 72 -5.01 18.92 -12.71
N ASN A 73 -4.03 18.67 -11.85
CA ASN A 73 -2.99 17.67 -12.04
C ASN A 73 -3.07 16.58 -10.97
N ARG A 74 -4.23 15.91 -10.89
CA ARG A 74 -4.50 14.86 -9.88
C ARG A 74 -3.42 13.80 -9.83
N GLN A 75 -2.94 13.36 -10.99
CA GLN A 75 -1.99 12.26 -11.12
C GLN A 75 -0.57 12.60 -10.61
N ARG A 76 -0.25 13.88 -10.39
CA ARG A 76 1.01 14.29 -9.75
C ARG A 76 1.18 13.71 -8.35
N LEU A 77 0.08 13.42 -7.65
CA LEU A 77 0.10 12.77 -6.34
C LEU A 77 1.00 11.52 -6.35
N ALA A 78 0.97 10.71 -7.41
CA ALA A 78 1.75 9.48 -7.53
C ALA A 78 3.28 9.70 -7.53
N ASP A 79 3.77 10.93 -7.68
CA ASP A 79 5.19 11.27 -7.57
C ASP A 79 5.63 11.63 -6.14
N CYS A 80 4.67 11.71 -5.21
CA CYS A 80 4.89 12.27 -3.88
C CYS A 80 5.07 11.22 -2.78
N ALA A 81 4.87 9.94 -3.10
CA ALA A 81 5.14 8.85 -2.17
C ALA A 81 6.61 8.84 -1.71
N ILE A 82 6.83 8.43 -0.46
CA ILE A 82 8.16 8.24 0.13
C ILE A 82 8.25 6.84 0.74
N GLY A 83 9.44 6.46 1.21
CA GLY A 83 9.62 5.17 1.87
C GLY A 83 9.56 4.00 0.90
N PHE A 84 9.23 2.82 1.40
CA PHE A 84 9.23 1.60 0.59
C PHE A 84 8.15 1.59 -0.50
N GLY A 85 7.01 2.25 -0.27
CA GLY A 85 5.94 2.45 -1.25
C GLY A 85 6.19 3.56 -2.27
N LYS A 86 7.37 4.22 -2.29
CA LYS A 86 7.66 5.36 -3.20
C LYS A 86 7.50 5.05 -4.69
N ASN A 87 7.56 3.78 -5.06
CA ASN A 87 7.43 3.31 -6.45
C ASN A 87 5.98 2.94 -6.81
N ALA A 88 5.00 3.05 -5.90
CA ALA A 88 3.60 2.83 -6.19
C ALA A 88 3.08 3.93 -7.12
N ILE A 89 3.00 3.66 -8.42
CA ILE A 89 2.53 4.65 -9.40
C ILE A 89 1.00 4.65 -9.57
N GLY A 90 0.30 3.68 -8.98
CA GLY A 90 -1.15 3.53 -9.11
C GLY A 90 -1.59 3.50 -10.58
N GLY A 91 -2.66 4.26 -10.88
CA GLY A 91 -3.17 4.47 -12.23
C GLY A 91 -2.56 5.63 -13.01
N LYS A 92 -1.37 6.13 -12.62
CA LYS A 92 -0.70 7.24 -13.30
C LYS A 92 -0.49 6.94 -14.80
N ASN A 93 -0.65 7.95 -15.65
CA ASN A 93 -0.67 7.89 -17.12
C ASN A 93 -1.86 7.11 -17.70
N GLY A 94 -2.72 6.55 -16.84
CA GLY A 94 -3.99 5.97 -17.19
C GLY A 94 -5.07 7.02 -17.43
N LYS A 95 -6.22 6.54 -17.92
CA LYS A 95 -7.41 7.40 -18.07
C LYS A 95 -8.00 7.71 -16.69
N ILE A 96 -8.62 8.88 -16.58
CA ILE A 96 -9.50 9.18 -15.46
C ILE A 96 -10.81 8.42 -15.67
N TYR A 97 -11.18 7.59 -14.69
CA TYR A 97 -12.48 6.96 -14.61
C TYR A 97 -13.30 7.64 -13.52
N VAL A 98 -14.53 8.04 -13.82
CA VAL A 98 -15.41 8.71 -12.85
C VAL A 98 -16.48 7.73 -12.38
N VAL A 99 -16.47 7.41 -11.09
CA VAL A 99 -17.54 6.64 -10.45
C VAL A 99 -18.76 7.54 -10.31
N THR A 100 -19.86 7.11 -10.92
CA THR A 100 -21.14 7.83 -10.95
C THR A 100 -22.25 7.05 -10.25
N ASP A 101 -22.04 5.76 -9.98
CA ASP A 101 -22.97 4.85 -9.33
C ASP A 101 -22.29 4.20 -8.11
N SER A 102 -22.94 4.30 -6.95
CA SER A 102 -22.45 3.74 -5.68
C SER A 102 -22.93 2.31 -5.43
N GLY A 103 -23.71 1.73 -6.34
CA GLY A 103 -24.21 0.35 -6.23
C GLY A 103 -23.15 -0.71 -6.44
N ASP A 104 -23.36 -1.88 -5.81
CA ASP A 104 -22.48 -3.06 -5.90
C ASP A 104 -23.28 -4.38 -5.90
N ASP A 105 -24.36 -4.41 -6.67
CA ASP A 105 -25.36 -5.50 -6.58
C ASP A 105 -24.84 -6.88 -7.03
N ASP A 106 -23.90 -6.89 -7.97
CA ASP A 106 -23.33 -8.09 -8.61
C ASP A 106 -21.79 -8.05 -8.57
N PRO A 107 -21.15 -8.88 -7.75
CA PRO A 107 -19.69 -8.95 -7.62
C PRO A 107 -19.01 -9.64 -8.81
N VAL A 108 -19.76 -10.32 -9.69
CA VAL A 108 -19.28 -10.98 -10.90
C VAL A 108 -19.47 -10.09 -12.13
N THR A 109 -20.58 -9.36 -12.23
CA THR A 109 -20.90 -8.55 -13.43
C THR A 109 -21.13 -7.08 -13.08
N PRO A 110 -20.07 -6.37 -12.63
CA PRO A 110 -20.23 -4.98 -12.21
C PRO A 110 -20.63 -4.07 -13.38
N LYS A 111 -21.55 -3.14 -13.12
CA LYS A 111 -22.04 -2.17 -14.10
C LYS A 111 -20.99 -1.07 -14.38
N PRO A 112 -20.78 -0.65 -15.63
CA PRO A 112 -20.04 0.59 -15.90
C PRO A 112 -20.63 1.77 -15.13
N GLY A 113 -19.78 2.65 -14.63
CA GLY A 113 -20.11 3.71 -13.68
C GLY A 113 -19.87 3.36 -12.21
N THR A 114 -19.72 2.07 -11.83
CA THR A 114 -19.42 1.67 -10.44
C THR A 114 -17.93 1.60 -10.14
N LEU A 115 -17.58 1.61 -8.86
CA LEU A 115 -16.20 1.40 -8.38
C LEU A 115 -15.68 0.01 -8.73
N ARG A 116 -16.49 -1.05 -8.52
CA ARG A 116 -16.08 -2.43 -8.83
C ARG A 116 -15.73 -2.61 -10.30
N TYR A 117 -16.49 -2.01 -11.21
CA TYR A 117 -16.16 -2.05 -12.63
C TYR A 117 -14.80 -1.40 -12.90
N ALA A 118 -14.53 -0.24 -12.29
CA ALA A 118 -13.28 0.49 -12.52
C ALA A 118 -12.04 -0.28 -12.06
N VAL A 119 -12.07 -0.82 -10.84
CA VAL A 119 -10.87 -1.40 -10.21
C VAL A 119 -10.42 -2.71 -10.85
N ILE A 120 -11.29 -3.41 -11.57
CA ILE A 120 -10.94 -4.67 -12.24
C ILE A 120 -10.37 -4.49 -13.65
N GLN A 121 -10.42 -3.29 -14.25
CA GLN A 121 -9.99 -3.13 -15.65
C GLN A 121 -8.50 -3.47 -15.86
N ASP A 122 -8.13 -3.90 -17.07
CA ASP A 122 -6.75 -4.27 -17.40
C ASP A 122 -5.85 -3.04 -17.50
N GLU A 123 -6.37 -1.94 -18.05
CA GLU A 123 -5.61 -0.70 -18.19
C GLU A 123 -5.38 0.03 -16.85
N PRO A 124 -4.31 0.84 -16.76
CA PRO A 124 -4.15 1.75 -15.63
C PRO A 124 -5.32 2.74 -15.55
N LEU A 125 -5.91 2.90 -14.37
CA LEU A 125 -7.02 3.85 -14.16
C LEU A 125 -6.80 4.70 -12.92
N TRP A 126 -6.98 6.01 -13.10
CA TRP A 126 -7.09 6.98 -12.02
C TRP A 126 -8.57 7.20 -11.71
N ILE A 127 -9.06 6.57 -10.65
CA ILE A 127 -10.48 6.47 -10.31
C ILE A 127 -10.84 7.62 -9.38
N ILE A 128 -11.77 8.47 -9.80
CA ILE A 128 -12.33 9.57 -9.02
C ILE A 128 -13.84 9.41 -8.86
N PHE A 129 -14.45 10.28 -8.06
CA PHE A 129 -15.87 10.18 -7.71
C PHE A 129 -16.62 11.44 -8.12
N ALA A 130 -17.78 11.28 -8.76
CA ALA A 130 -18.57 12.40 -9.27
C ALA A 130 -19.21 13.27 -8.16
N ARG A 131 -19.41 12.68 -6.98
CA ARG A 131 -20.10 13.27 -5.82
C ARG A 131 -19.80 12.44 -4.58
N ASP A 132 -20.17 12.98 -3.42
CA ASP A 132 -20.19 12.25 -2.17
C ASP A 132 -21.00 10.95 -2.31
N MET A 133 -20.47 9.85 -1.77
CA MET A 133 -21.14 8.56 -1.86
C MET A 133 -20.72 7.59 -0.75
N VAL A 134 -21.69 6.80 -0.33
CA VAL A 134 -21.49 5.63 0.54
C VAL A 134 -21.64 4.39 -0.32
N ILE A 135 -20.56 3.62 -0.45
CA ILE A 135 -20.48 2.40 -1.23
C ILE A 135 -20.49 1.23 -0.25
N LYS A 136 -21.63 0.54 -0.18
CA LYS A 136 -21.75 -0.72 0.55
C LYS A 136 -21.49 -1.85 -0.41
N LEU A 137 -20.30 -2.44 -0.32
CA LEU A 137 -19.93 -3.57 -1.15
C LEU A 137 -20.69 -4.82 -0.72
N LYS A 138 -20.99 -5.68 -1.67
CA LYS A 138 -21.64 -6.98 -1.42
C LYS A 138 -20.61 -8.06 -1.07
N GLU A 139 -19.45 -7.99 -1.71
CA GLU A 139 -18.29 -8.87 -1.53
C GLU A 139 -17.01 -8.04 -1.48
N GLU A 140 -15.87 -8.64 -1.11
CA GLU A 140 -14.58 -7.96 -1.14
C GLU A 140 -14.34 -7.26 -2.49
N LEU A 141 -13.87 -6.01 -2.44
CA LEU A 141 -13.46 -5.26 -3.63
C LEU A 141 -12.05 -5.71 -4.03
N ILE A 142 -12.00 -6.84 -4.74
CA ILE A 142 -10.77 -7.33 -5.37
C ILE A 142 -10.49 -6.49 -6.62
N MET A 143 -9.23 -6.11 -6.81
CA MET A 143 -8.80 -5.22 -7.88
C MET A 143 -7.61 -5.74 -8.66
N ASN A 144 -7.45 -5.20 -9.86
CA ASN A 144 -6.29 -5.44 -10.73
C ASN A 144 -5.15 -4.45 -10.41
N SER A 145 -3.97 -4.68 -10.98
CA SER A 145 -2.81 -3.80 -10.85
C SER A 145 -3.04 -2.42 -11.48
N PHE A 146 -2.20 -1.44 -11.13
CA PHE A 146 -2.18 -0.09 -11.70
C PHE A 146 -3.50 0.69 -11.49
N LYS A 147 -3.94 0.77 -10.24
CA LYS A 147 -5.17 1.47 -9.86
C LYS A 147 -4.87 2.55 -8.84
N THR A 148 -5.45 3.73 -9.05
CA THR A 148 -5.55 4.74 -7.99
C THR A 148 -7.01 4.93 -7.65
N ILE A 149 -7.39 4.80 -6.38
CA ILE A 149 -8.66 5.28 -5.84
C ILE A 149 -8.37 6.63 -5.20
N ASP A 150 -8.90 7.71 -5.77
CA ASP A 150 -8.65 9.10 -5.36
C ASP A 150 -9.96 9.77 -4.93
N GLY A 151 -10.20 9.85 -3.61
CA GLY A 151 -11.37 10.47 -3.02
C GLY A 151 -11.36 12.01 -3.01
N ARG A 152 -10.27 12.68 -3.42
CA ARG A 152 -10.20 14.15 -3.34
C ARG A 152 -11.33 14.81 -4.11
N GLY A 153 -12.04 15.72 -3.46
CA GLY A 153 -13.18 16.46 -4.02
C GLY A 153 -14.54 15.82 -3.76
N ALA A 154 -14.63 14.69 -3.07
CA ALA A 154 -15.87 14.05 -2.63
C ALA A 154 -15.69 13.35 -1.27
N SER A 155 -16.73 13.32 -0.44
CA SER A 155 -16.76 12.46 0.75
C SER A 155 -17.17 11.04 0.35
N VAL A 156 -16.19 10.16 0.25
CA VAL A 156 -16.39 8.77 -0.18
C VAL A 156 -16.21 7.83 0.99
N HIS A 157 -17.21 6.99 1.23
CA HIS A 157 -17.22 6.00 2.29
C HIS A 157 -17.34 4.60 1.69
N ILE A 158 -16.43 3.69 2.01
CA ILE A 158 -16.60 2.25 1.78
C ILE A 158 -16.94 1.64 3.14
N ALA A 159 -18.20 1.26 3.34
CA ALA A 159 -18.70 0.93 4.67
C ALA A 159 -19.90 -0.02 4.73
N GLY A 160 -20.04 -0.71 5.86
CA GLY A 160 -21.21 -1.53 6.20
C GLY A 160 -21.33 -2.86 5.43
N GLY A 161 -20.28 -3.24 4.68
CA GLY A 161 -20.11 -4.50 3.97
C GLY A 161 -18.62 -4.88 3.96
N PRO A 162 -18.20 -5.85 3.14
CA PRO A 162 -16.78 -6.11 2.91
C PRO A 162 -16.08 -4.89 2.33
N CYS A 163 -14.75 -4.85 2.43
CA CYS A 163 -13.97 -3.71 2.01
C CYS A 163 -12.90 -4.12 0.99
N ILE A 164 -11.68 -3.58 1.08
CA ILE A 164 -10.73 -3.57 -0.03
C ILE A 164 -9.75 -4.74 0.08
N THR A 165 -9.53 -5.46 -1.02
CA THR A 165 -8.58 -6.58 -1.08
C THR A 165 -7.63 -6.43 -2.27
N ILE A 166 -6.35 -6.17 -1.98
CA ILE A 166 -5.24 -6.07 -2.94
C ILE A 166 -4.51 -7.42 -2.94
N GLN A 167 -4.94 -8.32 -3.81
CA GLN A 167 -4.41 -9.70 -3.83
C GLN A 167 -3.57 -9.97 -5.09
N TYR A 168 -2.29 -10.32 -4.88
CA TYR A 168 -1.33 -10.70 -5.93
C TYR A 168 -1.19 -9.69 -7.08
N VAL A 169 -1.36 -8.40 -6.77
CA VAL A 169 -1.27 -7.29 -7.73
C VAL A 169 -0.25 -6.25 -7.28
N THR A 170 0.11 -5.35 -8.19
CA THR A 170 1.09 -4.30 -7.92
C THR A 170 0.62 -2.91 -8.35
N ASN A 171 1.27 -1.87 -7.83
CA ASN A 171 1.04 -0.48 -8.19
C ASN A 171 -0.39 -0.05 -7.89
N VAL A 172 -0.72 0.00 -6.59
CA VAL A 172 -2.03 0.45 -6.11
C VAL A 172 -1.85 1.65 -5.19
N ILE A 173 -2.65 2.69 -5.41
CA ILE A 173 -2.76 3.84 -4.51
C ILE A 173 -4.21 3.91 -4.01
N ILE A 174 -4.39 3.97 -2.70
CA ILE A 174 -5.68 4.27 -2.06
C ILE A 174 -5.51 5.59 -1.33
N HIS A 175 -6.24 6.61 -1.76
CA HIS A 175 -6.04 7.97 -1.28
C HIS A 175 -7.35 8.70 -0.97
N GLY A 176 -7.43 9.30 0.22
CA GLY A 176 -8.45 10.30 0.52
C GLY A 176 -9.87 9.75 0.69
N ILE A 177 -10.04 8.50 1.13
CA ILE A 177 -11.36 7.86 1.35
C ILE A 177 -11.56 7.44 2.81
N ASN A 178 -12.82 7.27 3.20
CA ASN A 178 -13.21 6.77 4.51
C ASN A 178 -13.54 5.28 4.41
N ILE A 179 -12.94 4.45 5.26
CA ILE A 179 -13.11 2.99 5.26
C ILE A 179 -13.50 2.58 6.69
N HIS A 180 -14.74 2.17 6.90
CA HIS A 180 -15.21 1.88 8.24
C HIS A 180 -16.38 0.91 8.28
N ASP A 181 -16.65 0.33 9.45
CA ASP A 181 -17.73 -0.65 9.63
C ASP A 181 -17.61 -1.84 8.66
N CYS A 182 -16.39 -2.21 8.27
CA CYS A 182 -16.15 -3.32 7.37
C CYS A 182 -16.63 -4.63 8.00
N LYS A 183 -17.25 -5.48 7.20
CA LYS A 183 -17.86 -6.75 7.61
C LYS A 183 -17.28 -7.90 6.80
N GLN A 184 -17.44 -9.11 7.31
CA GLN A 184 -17.13 -10.31 6.53
C GLN A 184 -18.06 -10.42 5.32
N GLY A 185 -17.49 -10.86 4.19
CA GLY A 185 -18.21 -11.30 2.99
C GLY A 185 -17.66 -12.64 2.55
N GLY A 186 -18.19 -13.21 1.48
CA GLY A 186 -17.67 -14.42 0.86
C GLY A 186 -18.72 -15.50 0.68
N ASN A 187 -18.25 -16.70 0.40
CA ASN A 187 -19.05 -17.80 -0.15
C ASN A 187 -19.77 -17.39 -1.45
N ALA A 188 -19.04 -16.67 -2.29
CA ALA A 188 -19.54 -16.10 -3.53
C ALA A 188 -18.46 -16.13 -4.62
N MET A 189 -18.91 -16.06 -5.87
CA MET A 189 -18.03 -15.77 -6.99
C MET A 189 -17.74 -14.27 -7.02
N VAL A 190 -16.47 -13.89 -7.14
CA VAL A 190 -16.04 -12.49 -7.18
C VAL A 190 -15.09 -12.28 -8.36
N ARG A 191 -15.34 -11.22 -9.13
CA ARG A 191 -14.51 -10.81 -10.26
C ARG A 191 -13.33 -9.96 -9.80
N ASP A 192 -12.14 -10.27 -10.32
CA ASP A 192 -10.88 -9.57 -10.04
C ASP A 192 -10.26 -8.92 -11.30
N SER A 193 -10.68 -9.36 -12.50
CA SER A 193 -10.27 -8.81 -13.79
C SER A 193 -11.38 -8.93 -14.84
N PRO A 194 -11.27 -8.34 -16.04
CA PRO A 194 -12.31 -8.46 -17.05
C PRO A 194 -12.49 -9.90 -17.54
N ARG A 195 -11.48 -10.76 -17.33
CA ARG A 195 -11.42 -12.13 -17.88
C ARG A 195 -11.46 -13.23 -16.83
N HIS A 196 -11.34 -12.89 -15.55
CA HIS A 196 -11.30 -13.87 -14.47
C HIS A 196 -12.24 -13.47 -13.33
N TYR A 197 -12.85 -14.49 -12.72
CA TYR A 197 -13.59 -14.41 -11.47
C TYR A 197 -13.47 -15.77 -10.79
N GLY A 198 -13.41 -15.78 -9.46
CA GLY A 198 -13.13 -16.98 -8.68
C GLY A 198 -14.02 -17.10 -7.45
N TRP A 199 -14.11 -18.31 -6.89
CA TRP A 199 -14.81 -18.54 -5.63
C TRP A 199 -14.01 -17.93 -4.47
N ARG A 200 -14.68 -17.14 -3.63
CA ARG A 200 -14.11 -16.55 -2.41
C ARG A 200 -14.75 -17.18 -1.20
N THR A 201 -13.90 -17.64 -0.27
CA THR A 201 -14.34 -18.02 1.08
C THR A 201 -14.64 -16.77 1.91
N ILE A 202 -15.04 -16.99 3.16
CA ILE A 202 -15.33 -15.90 4.09
C ILE A 202 -14.06 -15.06 4.31
N SER A 203 -14.18 -13.74 4.11
CA SER A 203 -13.15 -12.75 4.41
C SER A 203 -13.16 -12.38 5.89
N ASP A 204 -12.02 -11.90 6.40
CA ASP A 204 -11.90 -11.49 7.81
C ASP A 204 -12.66 -10.18 8.09
N GLY A 205 -12.90 -9.38 7.06
CA GLY A 205 -13.60 -8.10 7.14
C GLY A 205 -12.69 -6.94 7.54
N ASP A 206 -11.45 -6.99 7.03
CA ASP A 206 -10.47 -5.91 7.14
C ASP A 206 -10.89 -4.68 6.33
N GLY A 207 -10.38 -3.50 6.73
CA GLY A 207 -10.51 -2.29 5.92
C GLY A 207 -9.76 -2.38 4.59
N VAL A 208 -8.45 -2.63 4.66
CA VAL A 208 -7.57 -2.85 3.51
C VAL A 208 -6.73 -4.11 3.76
N SER A 209 -6.99 -5.16 2.99
CA SER A 209 -6.20 -6.40 3.01
C SER A 209 -5.22 -6.43 1.84
N ILE A 210 -3.92 -6.55 2.12
CA ILE A 210 -2.83 -6.63 1.14
C ILE A 210 -2.23 -8.04 1.21
N PHE A 211 -2.53 -8.85 0.20
CA PHE A 211 -2.19 -10.27 0.17
C PHE A 211 -1.23 -10.54 -1.00
N GLY A 212 0.06 -10.74 -0.72
CA GLY A 212 1.09 -10.87 -1.75
C GLY A 212 1.17 -9.68 -2.72
N GLY A 213 0.78 -8.49 -2.25
CA GLY A 213 0.79 -7.26 -3.05
C GLY A 213 2.13 -6.53 -3.00
N SER A 214 2.47 -5.77 -4.05
CA SER A 214 3.71 -4.97 -4.05
C SER A 214 3.55 -3.58 -4.62
N HIS A 215 4.33 -2.61 -4.13
CA HIS A 215 4.21 -1.20 -4.55
C HIS A 215 2.80 -0.67 -4.26
N VAL A 216 2.46 -0.61 -2.97
CA VAL A 216 1.15 -0.15 -2.48
C VAL A 216 1.33 1.09 -1.62
N TRP A 217 0.44 2.07 -1.81
CA TRP A 217 0.42 3.28 -1.00
C TRP A 217 -0.99 3.56 -0.48
N VAL A 218 -1.17 3.51 0.84
CA VAL A 218 -2.43 3.87 1.51
C VAL A 218 -2.20 5.21 2.21
N ASP A 219 -2.85 6.25 1.69
CA ASP A 219 -2.56 7.65 2.05
C ASP A 219 -3.82 8.45 2.37
N HIS A 220 -3.78 9.33 3.38
CA HIS A 220 -4.89 10.26 3.66
C HIS A 220 -6.26 9.58 3.84
N CYS A 221 -6.30 8.32 4.26
CA CYS A 221 -7.54 7.61 4.52
C CYS A 221 -7.97 7.74 5.98
N SER A 222 -9.28 7.73 6.23
CA SER A 222 -9.84 7.61 7.58
C SER A 222 -10.32 6.17 7.80
N LEU A 223 -9.81 5.47 8.81
CA LEU A 223 -10.13 4.07 9.06
C LEU A 223 -10.62 3.82 10.50
N SER A 224 -11.71 3.06 10.65
CA SER A 224 -12.25 2.71 11.98
C SER A 224 -13.20 1.51 11.97
N ASN A 225 -13.42 0.91 13.15
CA ASN A 225 -14.50 -0.04 13.43
C ASN A 225 -14.70 -1.17 12.39
N CYS A 226 -13.62 -1.75 11.88
CA CYS A 226 -13.69 -2.91 10.98
C CYS A 226 -13.94 -4.21 11.76
N ASN A 227 -14.19 -5.32 11.07
CA ASN A 227 -14.48 -6.59 11.75
C ASN A 227 -13.21 -7.24 12.34
N ASP A 228 -12.09 -7.19 11.61
CA ASP A 228 -10.79 -7.67 12.11
C ASP A 228 -9.69 -6.59 12.06
N GLY A 229 -8.93 -6.44 10.98
CA GLY A 229 -7.88 -5.42 10.83
C GLY A 229 -8.36 -4.10 10.20
N LEU A 230 -7.67 -2.97 10.45
CA LEU A 230 -7.84 -1.78 9.59
C LEU A 230 -6.99 -1.91 8.32
N ILE A 231 -5.70 -2.24 8.47
CA ILE A 231 -4.79 -2.48 7.35
C ILE A 231 -3.91 -3.69 7.65
N ASP A 232 -4.08 -4.75 6.88
CA ASP A 232 -3.32 -5.98 7.02
C ASP A 232 -2.47 -6.23 5.77
N ALA A 233 -1.19 -6.56 5.95
CA ALA A 233 -0.27 -6.91 4.87
C ALA A 233 0.44 -8.22 5.18
N ILE A 234 0.22 -9.23 4.33
CA ILE A 234 0.65 -10.62 4.58
C ILE A 234 1.11 -11.29 3.28
N HIS A 235 1.60 -12.53 3.38
CA HIS A 235 1.92 -13.39 2.23
C HIS A 235 2.97 -12.81 1.27
N GLY A 236 4.08 -12.30 1.81
CA GLY A 236 5.19 -11.76 1.01
C GLY A 236 4.90 -10.37 0.42
N SER A 237 3.89 -9.66 0.94
CA SER A 237 3.63 -8.29 0.52
C SER A 237 4.82 -7.38 0.86
N THR A 238 5.18 -6.44 -0.02
CA THR A 238 6.38 -5.60 0.17
C THR A 238 6.33 -4.30 -0.63
N GLY A 239 7.21 -3.35 -0.35
CA GLY A 239 7.21 -2.05 -1.03
C GLY A 239 5.95 -1.26 -0.71
N ILE A 240 5.64 -1.11 0.58
CA ILE A 240 4.40 -0.50 1.05
C ILE A 240 4.72 0.80 1.81
N THR A 241 3.90 1.83 1.59
CA THR A 241 3.86 3.01 2.46
C THR A 241 2.43 3.21 2.97
N ILE A 242 2.30 3.41 4.27
CA ILE A 242 1.04 3.76 4.95
C ILE A 242 1.27 5.13 5.58
N SER A 243 0.65 6.16 5.02
CA SER A 243 0.92 7.54 5.43
C SER A 243 -0.28 8.45 5.58
N ASN A 244 -0.18 9.46 6.45
CA ASN A 244 -1.21 10.50 6.59
C ASN A 244 -2.63 9.98 6.91
N ASN A 245 -2.76 8.73 7.36
CA ASN A 245 -4.06 8.16 7.66
C ASN A 245 -4.49 8.57 9.07
N TYR A 246 -5.80 8.69 9.27
CA TYR A 246 -6.40 8.86 10.58
C TYR A 246 -7.09 7.58 11.00
N MET A 247 -6.66 6.97 12.09
CA MET A 247 -7.17 5.68 12.56
C MET A 247 -7.73 5.84 13.96
N THR A 248 -8.96 5.36 14.20
CA THR A 248 -9.64 5.48 15.50
C THR A 248 -10.56 4.30 15.77
N HIS A 249 -10.98 4.15 17.03
CA HIS A 249 -12.07 3.26 17.45
C HIS A 249 -11.95 1.83 16.90
N HIS A 250 -10.84 1.15 17.20
CA HIS A 250 -10.56 -0.17 16.66
C HIS A 250 -9.55 -0.97 17.51
N ASP A 251 -9.76 -2.28 17.65
CA ASP A 251 -8.88 -3.12 18.47
C ASP A 251 -7.56 -3.45 17.75
N LYS A 252 -7.65 -4.20 16.64
CA LYS A 252 -6.49 -4.72 15.89
C LYS A 252 -6.18 -3.81 14.72
N VAL A 253 -5.34 -2.79 14.92
CA VAL A 253 -5.16 -1.73 13.93
C VAL A 253 -4.46 -2.20 12.65
N MET A 254 -3.24 -2.71 12.76
CA MET A 254 -2.41 -3.01 11.59
C MET A 254 -1.52 -4.24 11.82
N LEU A 255 -1.78 -5.32 11.06
CA LEU A 255 -0.95 -6.53 11.08
C LEU A 255 -0.03 -6.60 9.87
N LEU A 256 1.28 -6.66 10.11
CA LEU A 256 2.30 -6.80 9.07
C LEU A 256 3.02 -8.13 9.25
N GLY A 257 2.57 -9.14 8.50
CA GLY A 257 2.99 -10.54 8.60
C GLY A 257 2.11 -11.37 9.55
N HIS A 258 1.58 -12.50 9.05
CA HIS A 258 0.49 -13.24 9.73
C HIS A 258 0.95 -14.37 10.65
N SER A 259 2.12 -14.98 10.39
CA SER A 259 2.57 -16.19 11.08
C SER A 259 4.07 -16.17 11.37
N ASP A 260 4.45 -16.63 12.57
CA ASP A 260 5.86 -16.79 12.97
C ASP A 260 6.56 -17.87 12.10
N SER A 261 5.81 -18.81 11.52
CA SER A 261 6.36 -19.83 10.62
C SER A 261 6.48 -19.40 9.15
N TYR A 262 5.88 -18.27 8.76
CA TYR A 262 5.81 -17.87 7.35
C TYR A 262 7.00 -16.97 6.94
N THR A 263 8.13 -17.61 6.69
CA THR A 263 9.42 -16.92 6.46
C THR A 263 9.52 -16.12 5.15
N GLN A 264 8.57 -16.24 4.21
CA GLN A 264 8.55 -15.40 3.00
C GLN A 264 8.33 -13.92 3.35
N ASP A 265 7.70 -13.62 4.49
CA ASP A 265 7.52 -12.25 5.00
C ASP A 265 8.84 -11.58 5.41
N LYS A 266 10.00 -12.28 5.44
CA LYS A 266 11.33 -11.65 5.62
C LYS A 266 11.69 -10.62 4.54
N SER A 267 11.05 -10.73 3.37
CA SER A 267 11.22 -9.78 2.26
C SER A 267 10.28 -8.57 2.35
N MET A 268 9.37 -8.54 3.32
CA MET A 268 8.43 -7.44 3.54
C MET A 268 9.18 -6.18 3.98
N GLN A 269 8.88 -5.06 3.32
CA GLN A 269 9.37 -3.74 3.68
C GLN A 269 8.22 -2.74 3.67
N VAL A 270 7.97 -2.09 4.81
CA VAL A 270 6.85 -1.16 5.00
C VAL A 270 7.31 0.11 5.70
N THR A 271 6.90 1.26 5.17
CA THR A 271 7.06 2.57 5.84
C THR A 271 5.71 3.00 6.42
N ILE A 272 5.68 3.31 7.71
CA ILE A 272 4.51 3.84 8.43
C ILE A 272 4.87 5.26 8.87
N ALA A 273 4.30 6.28 8.23
CA ALA A 273 4.71 7.65 8.46
C ALA A 273 3.58 8.69 8.47
N PHE A 274 3.63 9.66 9.38
CA PHE A 274 2.65 10.77 9.46
C PHE A 274 1.20 10.34 9.71
N ASN A 275 0.97 9.10 10.14
CA ASN A 275 -0.37 8.68 10.53
C ASN A 275 -0.71 9.28 11.90
N HIS A 276 -2.00 9.52 12.12
CA HIS A 276 -2.55 9.84 13.43
C HIS A 276 -3.31 8.61 13.93
N PHE A 277 -2.69 7.93 14.88
CA PHE A 277 -3.30 6.88 15.69
C PHE A 277 -4.06 7.55 16.85
N GLY A 278 -5.35 7.79 16.61
CA GLY A 278 -6.21 8.59 17.46
C GLY A 278 -6.84 7.80 18.61
N GLU A 279 -8.00 8.26 19.05
CA GLU A 279 -8.70 7.69 20.21
C GLU A 279 -9.32 6.32 19.94
N GLY A 280 -9.58 5.57 21.02
CA GLY A 280 -10.27 4.28 20.97
C GLY A 280 -9.49 3.16 20.28
N LEU A 281 -8.17 3.30 20.14
CA LEU A 281 -7.31 2.23 19.62
C LEU A 281 -6.81 1.34 20.76
N VAL A 282 -6.76 0.02 20.53
CA VAL A 282 -6.28 -0.93 21.55
C VAL A 282 -4.84 -1.35 21.29
N GLN A 283 -4.54 -1.85 20.09
CA GLN A 283 -3.25 -2.47 19.78
C GLN A 283 -2.86 -2.49 18.29
N ARG A 284 -1.66 -2.99 18.01
CA ARG A 284 -1.11 -3.26 16.65
C ARG A 284 -0.92 -2.01 15.80
N MET A 285 -0.18 -1.02 16.30
CA MET A 285 0.14 0.21 15.58
C MET A 285 1.65 0.38 15.31
N PRO A 286 2.30 -0.46 14.49
CA PRO A 286 1.85 -1.74 13.92
C PRO A 286 2.17 -2.95 14.83
N ARG A 287 1.65 -4.13 14.45
CA ARG A 287 2.17 -5.43 14.90
C ARG A 287 2.91 -6.14 13.77
N CYS A 288 4.21 -6.33 13.93
CA CYS A 288 5.12 -6.73 12.87
C CYS A 288 5.70 -8.13 13.03
N ARG A 289 5.98 -8.81 11.90
CA ARG A 289 6.73 -10.07 11.86
C ARG A 289 7.72 -10.11 10.70
N HIS A 290 8.88 -10.70 10.94
CA HIS A 290 9.95 -11.04 9.96
C HIS A 290 10.60 -9.89 9.18
N GLY A 291 9.83 -9.01 8.55
CA GLY A 291 10.29 -7.99 7.61
C GLY A 291 10.99 -6.79 8.24
N TYR A 292 11.16 -5.73 7.44
CA TYR A 292 11.70 -4.45 7.85
C TYR A 292 10.61 -3.38 7.89
N PHE A 293 10.51 -2.66 8.99
CA PHE A 293 9.42 -1.71 9.24
C PHE A 293 9.99 -0.37 9.69
N HIS A 294 9.80 0.67 8.88
CA HIS A 294 10.23 2.04 9.21
C HIS A 294 9.03 2.83 9.75
N VAL A 295 8.95 2.97 11.08
CA VAL A 295 7.91 3.75 11.77
C VAL A 295 8.47 5.13 12.12
N VAL A 296 7.96 6.19 11.50
CA VAL A 296 8.56 7.54 11.62
C VAL A 296 7.52 8.66 11.61
N ASN A 297 7.63 9.62 12.52
CA ASN A 297 6.76 10.81 12.58
C ASN A 297 5.25 10.51 12.60
N ASN A 298 4.81 9.43 13.24
CA ASN A 298 3.40 9.19 13.51
C ASN A 298 3.01 9.81 14.86
N ASP A 299 1.79 10.29 14.96
CA ASP A 299 1.19 10.76 16.22
C ASP A 299 0.39 9.61 16.84
N TYR A 300 0.63 9.35 18.13
CA TYR A 300 -0.08 8.34 18.91
C TYR A 300 -0.73 9.02 20.11
N THR A 301 -2.04 9.23 20.03
CA THR A 301 -2.77 9.96 21.07
C THR A 301 -3.05 9.08 22.28
N HIS A 302 -3.56 7.86 22.07
CA HIS A 302 -3.89 6.93 23.15
C HIS A 302 -3.89 5.48 22.64
N TRP A 303 -3.57 4.53 23.52
CA TRP A 303 -3.75 3.10 23.26
C TRP A 303 -4.05 2.33 24.55
N GLU A 304 -4.93 1.33 24.46
CA GLU A 304 -5.37 0.59 25.65
C GLU A 304 -4.41 -0.56 26.04
N MET A 305 -3.71 -1.18 25.08
CA MET A 305 -2.85 -2.34 25.33
C MET A 305 -1.38 -2.09 24.96
N TYR A 306 -1.06 -1.86 23.68
CA TYR A 306 0.29 -1.46 23.24
C TYR A 306 0.23 -0.72 21.90
N ALA A 307 1.16 0.21 21.66
CA ALA A 307 1.30 0.83 20.34
C ALA A 307 2.01 -0.11 19.35
N ILE A 308 3.33 -0.23 19.47
CA ILE A 308 4.18 -0.99 18.53
C ILE A 308 4.53 -2.35 19.15
N GLY A 309 4.39 -3.43 18.39
CA GLY A 309 4.76 -4.78 18.84
C GLY A 309 5.17 -5.69 17.70
N GLY A 310 5.67 -6.89 18.03
CA GLY A 310 6.02 -7.87 17.02
C GLY A 310 6.40 -9.23 17.58
N SER A 311 6.50 -10.21 16.68
CA SER A 311 7.00 -11.56 16.95
C SER A 311 7.76 -12.07 15.73
N ALA A 312 8.61 -13.09 15.89
CA ALA A 312 9.34 -13.74 14.81
C ALA A 312 9.63 -15.19 15.16
#